data_AF-K0ZUG7-F1
#
_entry.id   AF-K0ZUG7-F1
#
_cell.length_a   1.000
_cell.length_b   1.000
_cell.length_c   1.000
_cell.angle_alpha   90.00
_cell.angle_beta   90.00
_cell.angle_gamma   90.00
#
_symmetry.space_group_name_H-M   'P 1'
#
loop_
_entity.id
_entity.type
_entity.pdbx_description
1 polymer ?
#
loop_
_entity_poly.entity_id
_entity_poly.type
_entity_poly.pdbx_seq_one_letter_code
_entity_poly.pdbx_strand_id
1 'polypeptide(L)'
;SEAGVTYDTATHEVTVNVTDNGQGQLEAAVAGNNPTFTNTYKAAPAKIAIEAKKVLNGKELEIDEFEFELKEGDKVVATAKNAAGGLIRFSEISYSKAGVYNYTITEKVGNKLGVTYDKTEHPATVEVKDNGSGQLVATVTSETPVFVNDYKAEPAQATIKAKKVLKGKALEADAYTFELKEGSDLVATAKNTASGEVVFNVTFSAAGDYAYTITEKAGDDKTITYDQTAYEVFVTVADDGKGQLVATVEDADTERVFTNIYTAPAPTATSATLEFTKELTGRTLVDGEFQFELYKDGQKIDTKTNQGGKVTFNTINYDAEGVHTYTVKEVNAGATGITYDTEKTAKVTVTKDAATNALKAAVEYPAGNVFKNSFKAPAVEATIEATKKLEGKELAADAYTFELKEKGAVVAEAKNTAEGKVAFVRSFEEAGTHTYTLVEKVGTEEGIEYDKTEHTVTVTVVADDQGLLTAKVSYADGKEVVFTNKYTVPTPTPEPNPNPAPNNPGTTPDPAPTPDPTPNNPGTNPTPGTEPTDPGQKEDPKPAPPATENKGKAELPNTGEATSILSALGFVVLALSGLVFFVKRKA
;
A
#
# COMPACT_ATOMS: atom_id res chain seq x y z
N SER A 1 77.13 35.55 89.56
CA SER A 1 76.43 36.55 88.75
C SER A 1 75.04 36.05 88.45
N GLU A 2 74.03 36.90 88.57
CA GLU A 2 72.68 36.60 88.05
C GLU A 2 72.68 36.71 86.52
N ALA A 3 71.88 35.88 85.85
CA ALA A 3 71.77 35.91 84.40
C ALA A 3 71.12 37.22 83.92
N GLY A 4 71.67 37.80 82.85
CA GLY A 4 71.23 39.10 82.32
C GLY A 4 71.72 40.33 83.10
N VAL A 5 72.27 40.19 84.31
CA VAL A 5 72.83 41.32 85.10
C VAL A 5 74.32 41.50 84.81
N THR A 6 74.68 42.67 84.28
CA THR A 6 76.05 43.18 84.24
C THR A 6 76.25 44.07 85.46
N TYR A 7 76.99 43.56 86.45
CA TYR A 7 77.27 44.30 87.69
C TYR A 7 78.26 45.44 87.44
N ASP A 8 78.08 46.51 88.18
CA ASP A 8 79.04 47.61 88.23
C ASP A 8 80.35 47.12 88.88
N THR A 9 81.48 47.39 88.23
CA THR A 9 82.83 47.06 88.71
C THR A 9 83.57 48.28 89.25
N ALA A 10 82.93 49.45 89.33
CA ALA A 10 83.51 50.65 89.92
C ALA A 10 83.91 50.38 91.37
N THR A 11 85.13 50.77 91.73
CA THR A 11 85.59 50.76 93.12
C THR A 11 85.50 52.19 93.66
N HIS A 12 84.80 52.37 94.77
CA HIS A 12 84.62 53.67 95.41
C HIS A 12 85.34 53.72 96.75
N GLU A 13 86.31 54.61 96.87
CA GLU A 13 86.99 54.88 98.13
C GLU A 13 86.13 55.79 99.01
N VAL A 14 85.79 55.33 100.21
CA VAL A 14 85.09 56.12 101.22
C VAL A 14 86.08 56.43 102.35
N THR A 15 86.46 57.70 102.47
CA THR A 15 87.38 58.15 103.51
C THR A 15 86.61 58.51 104.78
N VAL A 16 86.88 57.79 105.86
CA VAL A 16 86.37 58.11 107.20
C VAL A 16 87.49 58.75 107.99
N ASN A 17 87.35 60.05 108.26
CA ASN A 17 88.28 60.76 109.12
C ASN A 17 87.85 60.55 110.57
N VAL A 18 88.70 59.87 111.34
CA VAL A 18 88.49 59.66 112.79
C VAL A 18 89.47 60.53 113.56
N THR A 19 88.93 61.41 114.39
CA THR A 19 89.70 62.36 115.20
C THR A 19 89.33 62.19 116.67
N ASP A 20 90.34 62.13 117.54
CA ASP A 20 90.13 62.28 118.98
C ASP A 20 89.67 63.71 119.26
N ASN A 21 88.52 63.86 119.91
CA ASN A 21 87.95 65.17 120.22
C ASN A 21 88.59 65.83 121.46
N GLY A 22 89.61 65.19 122.05
CA GLY A 22 90.34 65.67 123.24
C GLY A 22 89.59 65.45 124.55
N GLN A 23 88.44 64.77 124.54
CA GLN A 23 87.58 64.54 125.71
C GLN A 23 87.54 63.04 126.10
N GLY A 24 88.42 62.22 125.51
CA GLY A 24 88.44 60.76 125.71
C GLY A 24 87.43 60.01 124.84
N GLN A 25 86.96 60.63 123.76
CA GLN A 25 86.05 60.02 122.78
C GLN A 25 86.57 60.26 121.35
N LEU A 26 86.33 59.29 120.46
CA LEU A 26 86.65 59.43 119.05
C LEU A 26 85.41 59.89 118.28
N GLU A 27 85.56 60.94 117.49
CA GLU A 27 84.54 61.44 116.56
C GLU A 27 84.91 61.03 115.13
N ALA A 28 83.94 60.46 114.41
CA ALA A 28 84.15 59.94 113.06
C ALA A 28 83.29 60.70 112.05
N ALA A 29 83.94 61.43 111.15
CA ALA A 29 83.30 62.14 110.04
C ALA A 29 83.56 61.39 108.72
N VAL A 30 82.49 60.86 108.12
CA VAL A 30 82.56 60.26 106.78
C VAL A 30 82.59 61.38 105.74
N ALA A 31 83.73 61.53 105.05
CA ALA A 31 83.87 62.45 103.93
C ALA A 31 83.70 61.66 102.62
N GLY A 32 82.46 61.48 102.17
CA GLY A 32 82.14 60.63 101.03
C GLY A 32 80.86 61.04 100.31
N ASN A 33 80.82 60.81 98.99
CA ASN A 33 79.81 61.37 98.09
C ASN A 33 78.62 60.42 97.81
N ASN A 34 78.23 59.59 98.78
CA ASN A 34 77.24 58.49 98.66
C ASN A 34 77.37 57.70 97.33
N PRO A 35 78.43 56.88 97.16
CA PRO A 35 78.68 56.19 95.90
C PRO A 35 77.51 55.29 95.49
N THR A 36 77.09 55.42 94.23
CA THR A 36 75.98 54.66 93.65
C THR A 36 76.54 53.68 92.61
N PHE A 37 76.33 52.38 92.86
CA PHE A 37 76.65 51.31 91.92
C PHE A 37 75.49 51.15 90.93
N THR A 38 75.77 51.18 89.63
CA THR A 38 74.76 51.09 88.58
C THR A 38 74.89 49.77 87.83
N ASN A 39 74.26 48.72 88.37
CA ASN A 39 74.11 47.45 87.65
C ASN A 39 73.18 47.65 86.44
N THR A 40 73.52 47.07 85.29
CA THR A 40 72.66 47.08 84.09
C THR A 40 72.09 45.70 83.84
N TYR A 41 70.83 45.64 83.41
CA TYR A 41 70.13 44.39 83.12
C TYR A 41 69.70 44.32 81.65
N LYS A 42 69.92 43.15 81.02
CA LYS A 42 69.55 42.87 79.64
C LYS A 42 69.27 41.39 79.45
N ALA A 43 68.01 41.04 79.21
CA ALA A 43 67.62 39.69 78.86
C ALA A 43 68.13 39.25 77.48
N ALA A 44 68.40 37.95 77.33
CA ALA A 44 68.72 37.32 76.07
C ALA A 44 67.47 37.25 75.15
N PRO A 45 67.63 37.38 73.81
CA PRO A 45 66.51 37.30 72.86
C PRO A 45 65.76 35.97 72.88
N ALA A 46 64.47 36.02 72.56
CA ALA A 46 63.64 34.84 72.32
C ALA A 46 63.60 34.51 70.82
N LYS A 47 63.22 33.27 70.49
CA LYS A 47 62.82 32.85 69.14
C LYS A 47 61.56 31.99 69.21
N ILE A 48 60.66 32.15 68.24
CA ILE A 48 59.49 31.29 68.05
C ILE A 48 59.09 31.27 66.56
N ALA A 49 58.58 30.15 66.09
CA ALA A 49 57.93 30.03 64.79
C ALA A 49 56.42 30.24 64.94
N ILE A 50 55.81 30.92 63.98
CA ILE A 50 54.35 30.99 63.85
C ILE A 50 53.90 29.87 62.91
N GLU A 51 52.77 29.23 63.23
CA GLU A 51 52.23 28.09 62.50
C GLU A 51 50.77 28.34 62.09
N ALA A 52 50.38 27.72 60.98
CA ALA A 52 49.02 27.65 60.45
C ALA A 52 48.79 26.28 59.82
N LYS A 53 47.54 25.98 59.43
CA LYS A 53 47.19 24.75 58.73
C LYS A 53 46.55 25.04 57.38
N LYS A 54 46.89 24.25 56.36
CA LYS A 54 46.22 24.19 55.06
C LYS A 54 45.32 22.97 54.97
N VAL A 55 44.14 23.15 54.42
CA VAL A 55 43.24 22.11 53.93
C VAL A 55 42.94 22.38 52.46
N LEU A 56 42.90 21.32 51.66
CA LEU A 56 42.34 21.29 50.31
C LEU A 56 41.17 20.31 50.32
N ASN A 57 39.96 20.78 50.04
CA ASN A 57 38.79 19.94 49.85
C ASN A 57 38.72 19.49 48.38
N GLY A 58 38.19 18.30 48.11
CA GLY A 58 37.94 17.81 46.75
C GLY A 58 39.16 17.23 46.01
N LYS A 59 40.39 17.44 46.51
CA LYS A 59 41.62 16.80 46.03
C LYS A 59 42.61 16.58 47.19
N GLU A 60 43.49 15.60 47.06
CA GLU A 60 44.65 15.45 47.94
C GLU A 60 45.58 16.68 47.86
N LEU A 61 46.06 17.14 49.01
CA LEU A 61 46.96 18.30 49.15
C LEU A 61 48.40 17.89 48.85
N GLU A 62 48.97 18.42 47.78
CA GLU A 62 50.36 18.17 47.38
C GLU A 62 51.34 18.97 48.26
N ILE A 63 52.57 18.47 48.47
CA ILE A 63 53.62 19.21 49.19
C ILE A 63 54.04 20.45 48.39
N ASP A 64 54.31 21.56 49.08
CA ASP A 64 54.75 22.83 48.48
C ASP A 64 53.76 23.46 47.46
N GLU A 65 52.49 23.05 47.49
CA GLU A 65 51.44 23.43 46.53
C GLU A 65 50.95 24.88 46.70
N PHE A 66 50.76 25.34 47.93
CA PHE A 66 50.26 26.67 48.28
C PHE A 66 51.30 27.48 49.08
N GLU A 67 51.37 28.78 48.82
CA GLU A 67 52.31 29.72 49.44
C GLU A 67 51.56 30.71 50.34
N PHE A 68 52.12 31.00 51.51
CA PHE A 68 51.55 31.86 52.55
C PHE A 68 52.53 32.95 52.94
N GLU A 69 52.01 34.13 53.22
CA GLU A 69 52.77 35.30 53.63
C GLU A 69 52.45 35.63 55.09
N LEU A 70 53.48 35.86 55.90
CA LEU A 70 53.37 36.46 57.22
C LEU A 70 53.76 37.94 57.11
N LYS A 71 52.87 38.82 57.57
CA LYS A 71 52.98 40.27 57.41
C LYS A 71 53.04 40.99 58.76
N GLU A 72 53.88 42.01 58.86
CA GLU A 72 53.94 42.97 59.97
C GLU A 72 53.50 44.34 59.42
N GLY A 73 52.24 44.73 59.67
CA GLY A 73 51.57 45.74 58.85
C GLY A 73 51.48 45.28 57.39
N ASP A 74 51.80 46.15 56.43
CA ASP A 74 51.81 45.79 55.00
C ASP A 74 53.07 45.00 54.56
N LYS A 75 54.07 44.87 55.43
CA LYS A 75 55.37 44.29 55.08
C LYS A 75 55.37 42.78 55.26
N VAL A 76 55.56 42.02 54.19
CA VAL A 76 55.88 40.58 54.27
C VAL A 76 57.23 40.40 54.99
N VAL A 77 57.22 39.69 56.12
CA VAL A 77 58.39 39.41 56.97
C VAL A 77 58.88 37.97 56.86
N ALA A 78 58.01 37.04 56.47
CA ALA A 78 58.37 35.67 56.11
C ALA A 78 57.36 35.10 55.10
N THR A 79 57.79 34.11 54.32
CA THR A 79 56.88 33.24 53.56
C THR A 79 57.06 31.79 53.97
N ALA A 80 56.04 30.98 53.77
CA ALA A 80 56.05 29.54 54.00
C ALA A 80 55.17 28.84 52.96
N LYS A 81 55.36 27.54 52.81
CA LYS A 81 54.48 26.67 52.02
C LYS A 81 53.88 25.59 52.91
N ASN A 82 52.84 24.91 52.43
CA ASN A 82 52.30 23.75 53.13
C ASN A 82 53.23 22.54 53.01
N ALA A 83 53.51 21.89 54.12
CA ALA A 83 54.09 20.55 54.17
C ALA A 83 53.03 19.49 53.84
N ALA A 84 53.48 18.22 53.71
CA ALA A 84 52.58 17.07 53.70
C ALA A 84 51.70 17.06 54.97
N GLY A 85 50.40 16.80 54.81
CA GLY A 85 49.41 16.92 55.90
C GLY A 85 49.00 18.36 56.25
N GLY A 86 49.52 19.36 55.54
CA GLY A 86 49.02 20.74 55.57
C GLY A 86 49.63 21.65 56.63
N LEU A 87 50.68 21.25 57.36
CA LEU A 87 51.35 22.18 58.28
C LEU A 87 52.02 23.33 57.49
N ILE A 88 51.73 24.57 57.87
CA ILE A 88 52.43 25.77 57.41
C ILE A 88 53.26 26.25 58.60
N ARG A 89 54.59 26.25 58.49
CA ARG A 89 55.49 26.74 59.54
C ARG A 89 56.43 27.79 58.99
N PHE A 90 56.31 29.03 59.49
CA PHE A 90 57.21 30.12 59.12
C PHE A 90 58.57 29.99 59.80
N SER A 91 59.60 30.60 59.21
CA SER A 91 60.92 30.73 59.84
C SER A 91 60.83 31.42 61.20
N GLU A 92 61.63 30.99 62.17
CA GLU A 92 61.64 31.56 63.52
C GLU A 92 61.95 33.06 63.53
N ILE A 93 61.13 33.83 64.25
CA ILE A 93 61.30 35.27 64.44
C ILE A 93 62.04 35.49 65.75
N SER A 94 63.05 36.38 65.75
CA SER A 94 63.84 36.68 66.94
C SER A 94 63.42 38.01 67.58
N TYR A 95 63.13 37.98 68.87
CA TYR A 95 62.63 39.12 69.64
C TYR A 95 63.67 39.55 70.67
N SER A 96 64.14 40.79 70.57
CA SER A 96 65.16 41.38 71.46
C SER A 96 64.59 42.37 72.49
N LYS A 97 63.27 42.51 72.54
CA LYS A 97 62.52 43.35 73.49
C LYS A 97 61.25 42.62 73.93
N ALA A 98 60.81 42.86 75.15
CA ALA A 98 59.49 42.46 75.61
C ALA A 98 58.41 43.35 74.97
N GLY A 99 57.22 42.80 74.73
CA GLY A 99 56.12 43.49 74.06
C GLY A 99 55.10 42.54 73.43
N VAL A 100 54.07 43.11 72.83
CA VAL A 100 53.08 42.38 72.03
C VAL A 100 53.33 42.70 70.56
N TYR A 101 53.57 41.66 69.76
CA TYR A 101 53.83 41.74 68.33
C TYR A 101 52.65 41.15 67.57
N ASN A 102 52.10 41.91 66.63
CA ASN A 102 50.93 41.51 65.85
C ASN A 102 51.33 41.32 64.39
N TYR A 103 50.93 40.19 63.84
CA TYR A 103 51.13 39.80 62.46
C TYR A 103 49.81 39.44 61.80
N THR A 104 49.80 39.44 60.48
CA THR A 104 48.70 38.91 59.66
C THR A 104 49.24 37.78 58.79
N ILE A 105 48.57 36.62 58.78
CA ILE A 105 48.85 35.53 57.87
C ILE A 105 47.85 35.60 56.71
N THR A 106 48.33 35.55 55.48
CA THR A 106 47.50 35.54 54.27
C THR A 106 47.95 34.47 53.29
N GLU A 107 47.02 33.74 52.67
CA GLU A 107 47.34 32.90 51.52
C GLU A 107 47.61 33.74 50.27
N LYS A 108 48.62 33.36 49.50
CA LYS A 108 48.96 34.03 48.25
C LYS A 108 48.11 33.46 47.13
N VAL A 109 47.16 34.27 46.66
CA VAL A 109 46.24 33.90 45.58
C VAL A 109 47.02 33.54 44.32
N GLY A 110 46.84 32.29 43.86
CA GLY A 110 47.41 31.78 42.61
C GLY A 110 46.40 31.75 41.47
N ASN A 111 46.73 30.98 40.43
CA ASN A 111 45.93 30.81 39.22
C ASN A 111 45.75 29.33 38.81
N LYS A 112 45.87 28.38 39.77
CA LYS A 112 45.66 26.95 39.51
C LYS A 112 44.18 26.72 39.16
N LEU A 113 43.93 26.15 37.97
CA LEU A 113 42.57 25.88 37.50
C LEU A 113 41.85 24.89 38.44
N GLY A 114 40.54 25.07 38.59
CA GLY A 114 39.71 24.29 39.51
C GLY A 114 39.92 24.59 41.00
N VAL A 115 40.87 25.45 41.41
CA VAL A 115 41.10 25.80 42.82
C VAL A 115 40.46 27.15 43.17
N THR A 116 39.58 27.15 44.17
CA THR A 116 39.13 28.36 44.86
C THR A 116 40.07 28.62 46.04
N TYR A 117 40.77 29.75 45.99
CA TYR A 117 41.73 30.17 47.03
C TYR A 117 41.03 30.85 48.21
N ASP A 118 41.45 30.51 49.43
CA ASP A 118 41.10 31.26 50.63
C ASP A 118 41.65 32.69 50.54
N LYS A 119 40.86 33.66 51.00
CA LYS A 119 41.19 35.09 51.02
C LYS A 119 41.07 35.68 52.42
N THR A 120 40.85 34.83 53.42
CA THR A 120 40.75 35.24 54.81
C THR A 120 42.12 35.68 55.31
N GLU A 121 42.18 36.87 55.91
CA GLU A 121 43.35 37.34 56.63
C GLU A 121 43.24 36.90 58.10
N HIS A 122 44.23 36.17 58.60
CA HIS A 122 44.22 35.66 59.97
C HIS A 122 45.22 36.41 60.86
N PRO A 123 44.78 37.05 61.96
CA PRO A 123 45.70 37.70 62.89
C PRO A 123 46.50 36.66 63.69
N ALA A 124 47.79 36.90 63.86
CA ALA A 124 48.67 36.12 64.73
C ALA A 124 49.37 37.04 65.73
N THR A 125 49.23 36.75 67.02
CA THR A 125 49.80 37.58 68.11
C THR A 125 50.88 36.80 68.84
N VAL A 126 52.05 37.40 68.98
CA VAL A 126 53.17 36.89 69.78
C VAL A 126 53.37 37.81 70.99
N GLU A 127 53.19 37.27 72.18
CA GLU A 127 53.50 37.95 73.43
C GLU A 127 54.93 37.57 73.86
N VAL A 128 55.77 38.58 74.07
CA VAL A 128 57.16 38.41 74.52
C VAL A 128 57.31 38.99 75.92
N LYS A 129 57.55 38.12 76.89
CA LYS A 129 57.73 38.47 78.31
C LYS A 129 59.16 38.17 78.75
N ASP A 130 59.68 38.97 79.68
CA ASP A 130 60.89 38.61 80.42
C ASP A 130 60.53 37.61 81.52
N ASN A 131 61.31 36.52 81.66
CA ASN A 131 61.11 35.53 82.71
C ASN A 131 61.74 35.92 84.07
N GLY A 132 62.34 37.12 84.17
CA GLY A 132 63.02 37.62 85.37
C GLY A 132 64.34 36.90 85.67
N SER A 133 64.78 36.00 84.79
CA SER A 133 65.99 35.18 84.90
C SER A 133 66.97 35.45 83.75
N GLY A 134 66.90 36.64 83.14
CA GLY A 134 67.80 37.05 82.06
C GLY A 134 67.44 36.50 80.67
N GLN A 135 66.22 36.00 80.45
CA GLN A 135 65.81 35.41 79.17
C GLN A 135 64.38 35.83 78.79
N LEU A 136 64.20 36.33 77.56
CA LEU A 136 62.88 36.56 77.00
C LEU A 136 62.21 35.22 76.63
N VAL A 137 60.90 35.12 76.83
CA VAL A 137 60.04 34.01 76.40
C VAL A 137 59.01 34.59 75.44
N ALA A 138 58.95 34.04 74.24
CA ALA A 138 57.95 34.39 73.23
C ALA A 138 56.89 33.28 73.15
N THR A 139 55.61 33.66 73.14
CA THR A 139 54.47 32.74 73.10
C THR A 139 53.48 33.23 72.05
N VAL A 140 53.05 32.35 71.14
CA VAL A 140 51.89 32.63 70.26
C VAL A 140 50.63 32.54 71.11
N THR A 141 49.84 33.61 71.17
CA THR A 141 48.63 33.71 72.00
C THR A 141 47.33 33.69 71.19
N SER A 142 47.42 33.85 69.87
CA SER A 142 46.33 33.62 68.92
C SER A 142 46.10 32.13 68.65
N GLU A 143 44.88 31.75 68.26
CA GLU A 143 44.60 30.41 67.74
C GLU A 143 45.39 30.12 66.45
N THR A 144 45.71 28.85 66.20
CA THR A 144 46.34 28.40 64.94
C THR A 144 45.32 28.48 63.80
N PRO A 145 45.50 29.35 62.79
CA PRO A 145 44.50 29.51 61.75
C PRO A 145 44.51 28.34 60.76
N VAL A 146 43.36 28.10 60.13
CA VAL A 146 43.16 27.07 59.12
C VAL A 146 42.69 27.72 57.83
N PHE A 147 43.53 27.69 56.80
CA PHE A 147 43.19 28.12 55.45
C PHE A 147 42.56 26.96 54.69
N VAL A 148 41.46 27.20 53.98
CA VAL A 148 40.70 26.16 53.28
C VAL A 148 40.53 26.52 51.81
N ASN A 149 41.13 25.72 50.92
CA ASN A 149 40.84 25.79 49.49
C ASN A 149 39.83 24.71 49.11
N ASP A 150 38.98 25.00 48.13
CA ASP A 150 38.11 24.02 47.50
C ASP A 150 38.61 23.73 46.09
N TYR A 151 38.79 22.45 45.77
CA TYR A 151 39.07 21.98 44.42
C TYR A 151 37.79 21.42 43.77
N LYS A 152 37.52 21.87 42.55
CA LYS A 152 36.48 21.36 41.67
C LYS A 152 36.90 21.54 40.21
N ALA A 153 37.09 20.44 39.50
CA ALA A 153 37.39 20.48 38.07
C ALA A 153 36.26 21.11 37.24
N GLU A 154 36.63 21.79 36.16
CA GLU A 154 35.67 22.36 35.21
C GLU A 154 34.96 21.25 34.39
N PRO A 155 33.66 21.43 34.05
CA PRO A 155 32.90 20.43 33.30
C PRO A 155 33.51 20.05 31.94
N ALA A 156 33.29 18.79 31.53
CA ALA A 156 33.63 18.30 30.20
C ALA A 156 32.43 18.36 29.26
N GLN A 157 32.67 18.31 27.95
CA GLN A 157 31.64 18.00 26.95
C GLN A 157 32.06 16.81 26.08
N ALA A 158 31.09 15.99 25.70
CA ALA A 158 31.27 14.95 24.68
C ALA A 158 30.16 15.02 23.62
N THR A 159 30.51 14.63 22.41
CA THR A 159 29.59 14.55 21.27
C THR A 159 29.30 13.09 20.94
N ILE A 160 28.04 12.68 21.05
CA ILE A 160 27.57 11.34 20.68
C ILE A 160 26.85 11.45 19.34
N LYS A 161 27.17 10.52 18.41
CA LYS A 161 26.65 10.54 17.04
C LYS A 161 25.82 9.31 16.69
N ALA A 162 24.83 9.52 15.83
CA ALA A 162 24.07 8.48 15.15
C ALA A 162 23.75 8.93 13.72
N LYS A 163 23.18 8.03 12.92
CA LYS A 163 22.88 8.26 11.50
C LYS A 163 21.47 7.80 11.18
N LYS A 164 20.72 8.62 10.44
CA LYS A 164 19.38 8.33 9.95
C LYS A 164 19.41 8.04 8.45
N VAL A 165 18.82 6.91 8.07
CA VAL A 165 18.50 6.55 6.69
C VAL A 165 16.98 6.44 6.54
N LEU A 166 16.46 6.94 5.42
CA LEU A 166 15.11 6.67 4.95
C LEU A 166 15.20 5.95 3.60
N LYS A 167 14.62 4.74 3.51
CA LYS A 167 14.47 3.99 2.26
C LYS A 167 13.12 4.32 1.63
N GLY A 168 13.05 4.41 0.30
CA GLY A 168 11.81 4.61 -0.45
C GLY A 168 11.37 6.08 -0.66
N LYS A 169 11.90 7.03 0.12
CA LYS A 169 11.69 8.48 -0.04
C LYS A 169 12.97 9.24 0.33
N ALA A 170 13.17 10.43 -0.24
CA ALA A 170 14.26 11.32 0.17
C ALA A 170 14.12 11.72 1.65
N LEU A 171 15.25 11.73 2.37
CA LEU A 171 15.30 12.18 3.76
C LEU A 171 15.27 13.71 3.82
N GLU A 172 14.36 14.26 4.61
CA GLU A 172 14.26 15.69 4.89
C GLU A 172 14.94 16.01 6.22
N ALA A 173 15.51 17.20 6.36
CA ALA A 173 16.05 17.67 7.64
C ALA A 173 14.93 17.79 8.68
N ASP A 174 15.27 17.56 9.94
CA ASP A 174 14.39 17.68 11.10
C ASP A 174 13.15 16.76 11.12
N ALA A 175 13.10 15.77 10.21
CA ALA A 175 11.97 14.87 10.01
C ALA A 175 11.77 13.83 11.13
N TYR A 176 12.86 13.28 11.67
CA TYR A 176 12.84 12.25 12.71
C TYR A 176 13.51 12.75 13.98
N THR A 177 12.97 12.34 15.14
CA THR A 177 13.46 12.73 16.47
C THR A 177 14.05 11.53 17.19
N PHE A 178 15.20 11.73 17.82
CA PHE A 178 15.96 10.73 18.54
C PHE A 178 16.08 11.16 20.00
N GLU A 179 16.04 10.17 20.89
CA GLU A 179 16.09 10.33 22.33
C GLU A 179 17.37 9.68 22.85
N LEU A 180 18.19 10.43 23.59
CA LEU A 180 19.32 9.93 24.37
C LEU A 180 18.85 9.78 25.81
N LYS A 181 18.95 8.58 26.36
CA LYS A 181 18.48 8.23 27.71
C LYS A 181 19.61 7.70 28.58
N GLU A 182 19.55 7.99 29.87
CA GLU A 182 20.39 7.36 30.89
C GLU A 182 19.46 6.48 31.75
N GLY A 183 19.51 5.17 31.54
CA GLY A 183 18.48 4.26 32.04
C GLY A 183 17.08 4.64 31.52
N SER A 184 16.19 5.06 32.41
CA SER A 184 14.84 5.54 32.06
C SER A 184 14.78 7.02 31.66
N ASP A 185 15.80 7.80 32.02
CA ASP A 185 15.67 9.26 32.12
C ASP A 185 16.09 9.92 30.80
N LEU A 186 15.26 10.81 30.28
CA LEU A 186 15.52 11.49 29.01
C LEU A 186 16.55 12.61 29.24
N VAL A 187 17.76 12.41 28.73
CA VAL A 187 18.90 13.34 28.88
C VAL A 187 18.86 14.41 27.80
N ALA A 188 18.64 14.02 26.54
CA ALA A 188 18.62 14.93 25.41
C ALA A 188 17.74 14.40 24.27
N THR A 189 17.29 15.31 23.42
CA THR A 189 16.69 14.98 22.13
C THR A 189 17.50 15.62 21.00
N ALA A 190 17.57 14.93 19.87
CA ALA A 190 18.20 15.40 18.65
C ALA A 190 17.31 15.06 17.45
N LYS A 191 17.62 15.66 16.31
CA LYS A 191 16.96 15.37 15.03
C LYS A 191 18.00 15.07 13.96
N ASN A 192 17.56 14.45 12.86
CA ASN A 192 18.44 14.22 11.71
C ASN A 192 18.64 15.50 10.88
N THR A 193 19.86 15.70 10.39
CA THR A 193 20.12 16.63 9.28
C THR A 193 19.64 16.05 7.94
N ALA A 194 19.69 16.83 6.85
CA ALA A 194 19.38 16.34 5.51
C ALA A 194 20.33 15.24 5.00
N SER A 195 21.58 15.19 5.51
CA SER A 195 22.52 14.08 5.24
C SER A 195 22.29 12.86 6.15
N GLY A 196 21.37 12.96 7.10
CA GLY A 196 21.07 11.93 8.08
C GLY A 196 21.92 11.97 9.35
N GLU A 197 22.84 12.93 9.53
CA GLU A 197 23.61 13.01 10.78
C GLU A 197 22.68 13.36 11.96
N VAL A 198 22.84 12.67 13.09
CA VAL A 198 22.15 12.94 14.37
C VAL A 198 23.24 13.16 15.41
N VAL A 199 23.17 14.27 16.14
CA VAL A 199 24.23 14.69 17.07
C VAL A 199 23.64 15.09 18.42
N PHE A 200 24.15 14.50 19.49
CA PHE A 200 23.88 14.90 20.87
C PHE A 200 25.16 15.48 21.49
N ASN A 201 25.06 16.62 22.18
CA ASN A 201 26.16 17.19 22.95
C ASN A 201 25.79 17.13 24.43
N VAL A 202 26.58 16.40 25.21
CA VAL A 202 26.34 16.15 26.65
C VAL A 202 27.42 16.86 27.46
N THR A 203 27.03 17.51 28.56
CA THR A 203 27.96 18.19 29.49
C THR A 203 28.04 17.42 30.80
N PHE A 204 29.25 17.10 31.25
CA PHE A 204 29.52 16.28 32.43
C PHE A 204 30.17 17.12 33.51
N SER A 205 29.53 17.19 34.69
CA SER A 205 29.96 18.02 35.82
C SER A 205 30.61 17.23 36.97
N ALA A 206 30.77 15.92 36.79
CA ALA A 206 31.44 15.00 37.70
C ALA A 206 32.21 13.93 36.90
N ALA A 207 33.21 13.32 37.54
CA ALA A 207 33.88 12.13 37.01
C ALA A 207 33.05 10.86 37.29
N GLY A 208 33.14 9.88 36.40
CA GLY A 208 32.38 8.63 36.44
C GLY A 208 32.19 8.00 35.07
N ASP A 209 31.63 6.80 35.04
CA ASP A 209 31.23 6.11 33.82
C ASP A 209 29.73 6.27 33.59
N TYR A 210 29.36 6.72 32.40
CA TYR A 210 27.99 7.03 32.00
C TYR A 210 27.55 6.09 30.87
N ALA A 211 26.38 5.46 31.03
CA ALA A 211 25.83 4.54 30.03
C ALA A 211 24.54 5.12 29.45
N TYR A 212 24.58 5.46 28.17
CA TYR A 212 23.45 6.02 27.44
C TYR A 212 22.85 5.03 26.46
N THR A 213 21.55 5.15 26.21
CA THR A 213 20.84 4.46 25.14
C THR A 213 20.26 5.49 24.16
N ILE A 214 20.60 5.37 22.87
CA ILE A 214 19.98 6.13 21.78
C ILE A 214 18.80 5.31 21.25
N THR A 215 17.62 5.93 21.15
CA THR A 215 16.43 5.36 20.51
C THR A 215 15.80 6.36 19.53
N GLU A 216 15.25 5.90 18.42
CA GLU A 216 14.36 6.72 17.60
C GLU A 216 12.99 6.82 18.26
N LYS A 217 12.39 8.01 18.22
CA LYS A 217 11.01 8.22 18.64
C LYS A 217 10.07 7.94 17.47
N ALA A 218 9.34 6.83 17.54
CA ALA A 218 8.30 6.51 16.56
C ALA A 218 7.25 7.63 16.46
N GLY A 219 6.80 7.91 15.23
CA GLY A 219 5.74 8.87 14.93
C GLY A 219 4.48 8.19 14.39
N ASP A 220 3.49 9.00 14.01
CA ASP A 220 2.15 8.52 13.62
C ASP A 220 1.97 8.26 12.10
N ASP A 221 3.00 8.46 11.28
CA ASP A 221 2.91 8.29 9.82
C ASP A 221 2.86 6.80 9.44
N LYS A 222 1.67 6.33 9.08
CA LYS A 222 1.41 4.95 8.66
C LYS A 222 2.10 4.53 7.36
N THR A 223 2.66 5.47 6.60
CA THR A 223 3.51 5.16 5.43
C THR A 223 4.96 4.86 5.83
N ILE A 224 5.35 5.13 7.08
CA ILE A 224 6.69 4.91 7.61
C ILE A 224 6.69 3.70 8.55
N THR A 225 7.54 2.71 8.25
CA THR A 225 8.00 1.76 9.27
C THR A 225 9.19 2.39 9.99
N TYR A 226 9.02 2.66 11.29
CA TYR A 226 10.04 3.26 12.14
C TYR A 226 11.04 2.22 12.64
N ASP A 227 12.30 2.62 12.82
CA ASP A 227 13.33 1.79 13.41
C ASP A 227 13.15 1.72 14.93
N GLN A 228 13.16 0.49 15.47
CA GLN A 228 12.97 0.20 16.90
C GLN A 228 14.28 -0.22 17.59
N THR A 229 15.41 -0.15 16.87
CA THR A 229 16.74 -0.47 17.41
C THR A 229 17.11 0.49 18.55
N ALA A 230 17.83 -0.02 19.54
CA ALA A 230 18.44 0.76 20.60
C ALA A 230 19.96 0.59 20.51
N TYR A 231 20.71 1.70 20.57
CA TYR A 231 22.18 1.67 20.58
C TYR A 231 22.70 2.14 21.92
N GLU A 232 23.53 1.33 22.57
CA GLU A 232 24.24 1.71 23.79
C GLU A 232 25.51 2.52 23.45
N VAL A 233 25.83 3.47 24.33
CA VAL A 233 27.00 4.35 24.24
C VAL A 233 27.56 4.56 25.64
N PHE A 234 28.81 4.18 25.85
CA PHE A 234 29.52 4.40 27.11
C PHE A 234 30.40 5.65 27.01
N VAL A 235 30.41 6.44 28.06
CA VAL A 235 31.26 7.64 28.18
C VAL A 235 31.96 7.62 29.53
N THR A 236 33.29 7.51 29.52
CA THR A 236 34.12 7.61 30.71
C THR A 236 34.55 9.06 30.90
N VAL A 237 34.30 9.63 32.08
CA VAL A 237 34.69 10.98 32.46
C VAL A 237 35.70 10.92 33.60
N ALA A 238 36.90 11.45 33.36
CA ALA A 238 37.98 11.50 34.35
C ALA A 238 38.46 12.93 34.57
N ASP A 239 38.98 13.23 35.75
CA ASP A 239 39.71 14.47 36.02
C ASP A 239 41.15 14.34 35.49
N ASP A 240 41.63 15.34 34.74
CA ASP A 240 43.00 15.38 34.22
C ASP A 240 44.07 15.72 35.30
N GLY A 241 43.61 16.02 36.53
CA GLY A 241 44.43 16.38 37.69
C GLY A 241 44.89 17.84 37.69
N LYS A 242 44.56 18.61 36.65
CA LYS A 242 44.92 20.01 36.44
C LYS A 242 43.72 20.95 36.52
N GLY A 243 42.54 20.44 36.91
CA GLY A 243 41.32 21.23 37.08
C GLY A 243 40.34 21.13 35.92
N GLN A 244 40.45 20.15 35.02
CA GLN A 244 39.54 19.96 33.88
C GLN A 244 39.08 18.50 33.79
N LEU A 245 37.76 18.27 33.69
CA LEU A 245 37.24 16.96 33.34
C LEU A 245 37.46 16.67 31.85
N VAL A 246 37.73 15.41 31.52
CA VAL A 246 37.87 14.89 30.16
C VAL A 246 36.84 13.77 29.97
N ALA A 247 35.93 13.94 29.02
CA ALA A 247 34.91 12.95 28.66
C ALA A 247 35.32 12.23 27.37
N THR A 248 35.39 10.89 27.42
CA THR A 248 35.78 10.02 26.30
C THR A 248 34.64 9.10 25.95
N VAL A 249 34.15 9.16 24.70
CA VAL A 249 33.10 8.27 24.18
C VAL A 249 33.75 6.98 23.70
N GLU A 250 33.33 5.83 24.22
CA GLU A 250 33.74 4.52 23.74
C GLU A 250 33.21 4.27 22.32
N ASP A 251 34.07 3.77 21.43
CA ASP A 251 33.75 3.52 20.02
C ASP A 251 33.05 4.72 19.35
N ALA A 252 33.63 5.91 19.51
CA ALA A 252 33.09 7.18 19.01
C ALA A 252 32.77 7.15 17.50
N ASP A 253 33.57 6.44 16.70
CA ASP A 253 33.43 6.31 15.25
C ASP A 253 32.49 5.18 14.79
N THR A 254 31.97 4.34 15.71
CA THR A 254 31.06 3.24 15.35
C THR A 254 29.73 3.77 14.80
N GLU A 255 29.38 3.36 13.58
CA GLU A 255 28.13 3.77 12.92
C GLU A 255 26.89 3.20 13.65
N ARG A 256 26.11 4.10 14.26
CA ARG A 256 24.84 3.80 14.93
C ARG A 256 23.68 4.22 14.01
N VAL A 257 23.23 3.32 13.15
CA VAL A 257 22.36 3.64 11.99
C VAL A 257 20.91 3.22 12.22
N PHE A 258 20.00 4.19 12.25
CA PHE A 258 18.56 3.98 12.26
C PHE A 258 18.00 4.04 10.84
N THR A 259 17.28 3.02 10.39
CA THR A 259 16.75 2.90 9.02
C THR A 259 15.22 2.82 9.00
N ASN A 260 14.57 3.90 8.58
CA ASN A 260 13.12 3.86 8.29
C ASN A 260 12.87 3.38 6.87
N ILE A 261 11.69 2.80 6.66
CA ILE A 261 11.20 2.39 5.33
C ILE A 261 9.89 3.13 5.04
N TYR A 262 9.92 3.97 4.01
CA TYR A 262 8.71 4.54 3.42
C TYR A 262 8.07 3.54 2.45
N THR A 263 6.80 3.26 2.67
CA THR A 263 5.94 2.48 1.78
C THR A 263 4.89 3.41 1.20
N ALA A 264 4.97 3.66 -0.11
CA ALA A 264 3.99 4.50 -0.79
C ALA A 264 2.57 3.91 -0.64
N PRO A 265 1.54 4.72 -0.35
CA PRO A 265 0.17 4.22 -0.24
C PRO A 265 -0.31 3.67 -1.58
N ALA A 266 -0.99 2.51 -1.53
CA ALA A 266 -1.65 1.93 -2.69
C ALA A 266 -2.59 2.95 -3.35
N PRO A 267 -2.70 2.96 -4.69
CA PRO A 267 -3.55 3.93 -5.37
C PRO A 267 -5.02 3.66 -5.09
N THR A 268 -5.84 4.72 -5.06
CA THR A 268 -7.29 4.57 -4.88
C THR A 268 -7.88 3.89 -6.12
N ALA A 269 -8.50 2.73 -5.92
CA ALA A 269 -9.11 1.94 -6.99
C ALA A 269 -10.19 2.72 -7.76
N THR A 270 -10.44 2.31 -9.00
CA THR A 270 -11.39 2.95 -9.92
C THR A 270 -12.31 1.92 -10.55
N SER A 271 -13.31 2.36 -11.30
CA SER A 271 -14.22 1.45 -11.99
C SER A 271 -14.74 2.01 -13.32
N ALA A 272 -15.23 1.13 -14.17
CA ALA A 272 -15.86 1.48 -15.44
C ALA A 272 -17.09 0.61 -15.72
N THR A 273 -18.06 1.19 -16.40
CA THR A 273 -19.24 0.50 -16.93
C THR A 273 -19.15 0.48 -18.46
N LEU A 274 -19.41 -0.67 -19.07
CA LEU A 274 -19.42 -0.82 -20.53
C LEU A 274 -20.87 -0.75 -21.02
N GLU A 275 -21.14 0.14 -21.97
CA GLU A 275 -22.47 0.39 -22.52
C GLU A 275 -22.45 0.37 -24.05
N PHE A 276 -23.29 -0.50 -24.61
CA PHE A 276 -23.51 -0.65 -26.04
C PHE A 276 -24.97 -0.29 -26.38
N THR A 277 -25.21 0.06 -27.63
CA THR A 277 -26.55 0.28 -28.19
C THR A 277 -26.94 -0.94 -29.01
N LYS A 278 -28.22 -1.33 -28.94
CA LYS A 278 -28.80 -2.35 -29.81
C LYS A 278 -29.84 -1.73 -30.72
N GLU A 279 -29.67 -1.90 -32.03
CA GLU A 279 -30.62 -1.52 -33.05
C GLU A 279 -31.24 -2.77 -33.71
N LEU A 280 -32.49 -2.63 -34.17
CA LEU A 280 -33.16 -3.58 -35.05
C LEU A 280 -33.84 -2.80 -36.18
N THR A 281 -33.69 -3.29 -37.40
CA THR A 281 -34.39 -2.78 -38.60
C THR A 281 -35.40 -3.83 -39.09
N GLY A 282 -36.44 -3.40 -39.79
CA GLY A 282 -37.50 -4.30 -40.30
C GLY A 282 -38.69 -4.53 -39.36
N ARG A 283 -38.49 -4.40 -38.03
CA ARG A 283 -39.59 -4.26 -37.05
C ARG A 283 -39.12 -3.58 -35.76
N THR A 284 -40.06 -3.35 -34.85
CA THR A 284 -39.80 -2.86 -33.49
C THR A 284 -38.87 -3.80 -32.72
N LEU A 285 -37.87 -3.22 -32.04
CA LEU A 285 -37.01 -3.89 -31.07
C LEU A 285 -37.79 -4.13 -29.77
N VAL A 286 -37.82 -5.37 -29.28
CA VAL A 286 -38.45 -5.70 -28.00
C VAL A 286 -37.38 -5.76 -26.90
N ASP A 287 -37.69 -5.25 -25.71
CA ASP A 287 -36.79 -5.32 -24.56
C ASP A 287 -36.64 -6.75 -24.04
N GLY A 288 -35.43 -7.13 -23.68
CA GLY A 288 -35.05 -8.49 -23.31
C GLY A 288 -34.79 -9.45 -24.48
N GLU A 289 -35.06 -9.06 -25.72
CA GLU A 289 -35.07 -9.94 -26.90
C GLU A 289 -33.69 -10.49 -27.30
N PHE A 290 -32.67 -9.63 -27.31
CA PHE A 290 -31.31 -9.97 -27.73
C PHE A 290 -30.41 -10.09 -26.51
N GLN A 291 -29.63 -11.17 -26.44
CA GLN A 291 -28.67 -11.44 -25.37
C GLN A 291 -27.24 -11.16 -25.82
N PHE A 292 -26.43 -10.60 -24.92
CA PHE A 292 -25.06 -10.21 -25.14
C PHE A 292 -24.17 -10.76 -24.02
N GLU A 293 -23.04 -11.31 -24.40
CA GLU A 293 -22.06 -11.92 -23.50
C GLU A 293 -20.78 -11.09 -23.50
N LEU A 294 -20.33 -10.67 -22.32
CA LEU A 294 -19.08 -9.95 -22.13
C LEU A 294 -17.97 -10.94 -21.78
N TYR A 295 -16.88 -10.87 -22.52
CA TYR A 295 -15.69 -11.70 -22.36
C TYR A 295 -14.46 -10.88 -21.99
N LYS A 296 -13.65 -11.42 -21.08
CA LYS A 296 -12.30 -10.97 -20.76
C LYS A 296 -11.34 -12.15 -20.87
N ASP A 297 -10.31 -12.02 -21.69
CA ASP A 297 -9.26 -13.03 -21.88
C ASP A 297 -9.79 -14.44 -22.20
N GLY A 298 -10.88 -14.49 -22.99
CA GLY A 298 -11.58 -15.72 -23.38
C GLY A 298 -12.62 -16.24 -22.38
N GLN A 299 -12.64 -15.75 -21.15
CA GLN A 299 -13.64 -16.11 -20.14
C GLN A 299 -14.87 -15.19 -20.22
N LYS A 300 -16.08 -15.78 -20.20
CA LYS A 300 -17.33 -15.01 -20.05
C LYS A 300 -17.45 -14.50 -18.62
N ILE A 301 -17.64 -13.18 -18.46
CA ILE A 301 -17.68 -12.49 -17.17
C ILE A 301 -19.02 -11.81 -16.85
N ASP A 302 -19.85 -11.54 -17.86
CA ASP A 302 -21.21 -11.01 -17.67
C ASP A 302 -22.13 -11.43 -18.84
N THR A 303 -23.44 -11.35 -18.62
CA THR A 303 -24.46 -11.61 -19.64
C THR A 303 -25.65 -10.69 -19.41
N LYS A 304 -26.04 -9.96 -20.45
CA LYS A 304 -27.11 -8.95 -20.41
C LYS A 304 -28.04 -9.10 -21.60
N THR A 305 -29.21 -8.49 -21.53
CA THR A 305 -30.10 -8.31 -22.68
C THR A 305 -30.27 -6.84 -23.00
N ASN A 306 -30.79 -6.50 -24.18
CA ASN A 306 -31.14 -5.12 -24.48
C ASN A 306 -32.30 -4.62 -23.59
N GLN A 307 -32.22 -3.38 -23.13
CA GLN A 307 -33.23 -2.67 -22.35
C GLN A 307 -33.27 -1.21 -22.80
N GLY A 308 -34.41 -0.68 -23.26
CA GLY A 308 -34.50 0.64 -23.87
C GLY A 308 -33.56 0.84 -25.07
N GLY A 309 -33.25 -0.23 -25.81
CA GLY A 309 -32.25 -0.21 -26.89
C GLY A 309 -30.78 -0.12 -26.42
N LYS A 310 -30.50 -0.30 -25.13
CA LYS A 310 -29.13 -0.31 -24.56
C LYS A 310 -28.75 -1.67 -23.97
N VAL A 311 -27.45 -1.94 -23.90
CA VAL A 311 -26.85 -3.10 -23.25
C VAL A 311 -25.78 -2.60 -22.28
N THR A 312 -26.14 -2.51 -21.01
CA THR A 312 -25.26 -1.99 -19.95
C THR A 312 -24.80 -3.15 -19.07
N PHE A 313 -23.50 -3.44 -19.11
CA PHE A 313 -22.87 -4.50 -18.31
C PHE A 313 -22.65 -4.05 -16.87
N ASN A 314 -22.39 -5.00 -15.97
CA ASN A 314 -22.03 -4.73 -14.58
C ASN A 314 -20.74 -3.88 -14.53
N THR A 315 -20.63 -3.03 -13.51
CA THR A 315 -19.43 -2.24 -13.25
C THR A 315 -18.22 -3.13 -12.97
N ILE A 316 -17.11 -2.83 -13.63
CA ILE A 316 -15.83 -3.54 -13.51
C ILE A 316 -14.88 -2.66 -12.69
N ASN A 317 -14.28 -3.23 -11.65
CA ASN A 317 -13.34 -2.54 -10.76
C ASN A 317 -11.88 -2.80 -11.18
N TYR A 318 -11.01 -1.81 -10.96
CA TYR A 318 -9.58 -1.86 -11.28
C TYR A 318 -8.77 -1.29 -10.12
N ASP A 319 -7.78 -2.06 -9.66
CA ASP A 319 -6.87 -1.78 -8.55
C ASP A 319 -5.41 -1.48 -8.99
N ALA A 320 -5.12 -1.69 -10.28
CA ALA A 320 -3.83 -1.42 -10.90
C ALA A 320 -3.96 -0.65 -12.23
N GLU A 321 -2.87 -0.01 -12.67
CA GLU A 321 -2.77 0.58 -14.01
C GLU A 321 -2.67 -0.51 -15.08
N GLY A 322 -3.25 -0.26 -16.26
CA GLY A 322 -3.26 -1.26 -17.33
C GLY A 322 -4.16 -0.92 -18.51
N VAL A 323 -4.11 -1.76 -19.54
CA VAL A 323 -5.01 -1.72 -20.69
C VAL A 323 -5.78 -3.03 -20.74
N HIS A 324 -7.10 -2.94 -20.57
CA HIS A 324 -7.99 -4.09 -20.49
C HIS A 324 -8.91 -4.10 -21.71
N THR A 325 -8.64 -5.02 -22.63
CA THR A 325 -9.53 -5.30 -23.77
C THR A 325 -10.61 -6.30 -23.37
N TYR A 326 -11.83 -6.03 -23.80
CA TYR A 326 -13.02 -6.86 -23.64
C TYR A 326 -13.66 -7.12 -25.01
N THR A 327 -14.21 -8.31 -25.18
CA THR A 327 -15.01 -8.67 -26.37
C THR A 327 -16.45 -8.85 -25.93
N VAL A 328 -17.40 -8.22 -26.63
CA VAL A 328 -18.83 -8.46 -26.45
C VAL A 328 -19.34 -9.20 -27.68
N LYS A 329 -20.04 -10.30 -27.46
CA LYS A 329 -20.67 -11.09 -28.53
C LYS A 329 -22.18 -11.01 -28.40
N GLU A 330 -22.88 -10.86 -29.52
CA GLU A 330 -24.32 -11.09 -29.55
C GLU A 330 -24.58 -12.61 -29.64
N VAL A 331 -25.54 -13.10 -28.86
CA VAL A 331 -25.96 -14.50 -28.89
C VAL A 331 -26.95 -14.70 -30.03
N ASN A 332 -26.51 -15.40 -31.07
CA ASN A 332 -27.40 -15.83 -32.15
C ASN A 332 -28.32 -16.95 -31.65
N ALA A 333 -29.57 -16.60 -31.35
CA ALA A 333 -30.60 -17.54 -30.90
C ALA A 333 -31.32 -18.28 -32.05
N GLY A 334 -30.92 -18.06 -33.31
CA GLY A 334 -31.50 -18.72 -34.47
C GLY A 334 -32.93 -18.27 -34.82
N ALA A 335 -33.36 -17.08 -34.39
CA ALA A 335 -34.71 -16.58 -34.66
C ALA A 335 -34.94 -16.38 -36.17
N THR A 336 -36.03 -16.95 -36.69
CA THR A 336 -36.39 -16.91 -38.11
C THR A 336 -36.47 -15.48 -38.63
N GLY A 337 -35.81 -15.21 -39.76
CA GLY A 337 -35.81 -13.90 -40.41
C GLY A 337 -34.88 -12.86 -39.79
N ILE A 338 -34.19 -13.16 -38.68
CA ILE A 338 -33.23 -12.24 -38.05
C ILE A 338 -31.81 -12.46 -38.60
N THR A 339 -31.18 -11.38 -39.05
CA THR A 339 -29.72 -11.31 -39.23
C THR A 339 -29.11 -10.65 -37.99
N TYR A 340 -28.24 -11.39 -37.30
CA TYR A 340 -27.53 -10.93 -36.09
C TYR A 340 -26.24 -10.19 -36.43
N ASP A 341 -25.83 -9.28 -35.56
CA ASP A 341 -24.46 -8.76 -35.52
C ASP A 341 -23.58 -9.80 -34.78
N THR A 342 -22.26 -9.67 -34.83
CA THR A 342 -21.34 -10.73 -34.37
C THR A 342 -20.65 -10.37 -33.07
N GLU A 343 -19.62 -9.54 -33.12
CA GLU A 343 -18.86 -9.11 -31.96
C GLU A 343 -18.36 -7.68 -32.09
N LYS A 344 -18.19 -7.02 -30.94
CA LYS A 344 -17.56 -5.70 -30.78
C LYS A 344 -16.49 -5.79 -29.71
N THR A 345 -15.59 -4.81 -29.67
CA THR A 345 -14.58 -4.69 -28.63
C THR A 345 -14.72 -3.39 -27.86
N ALA A 346 -14.49 -3.47 -26.55
CA ALA A 346 -14.26 -2.31 -25.69
C ALA A 346 -12.86 -2.38 -25.11
N LYS A 347 -12.23 -1.22 -24.93
CA LYS A 347 -10.90 -1.08 -24.34
C LYS A 347 -11.00 -0.11 -23.18
N VAL A 348 -10.62 -0.58 -21.99
CA VAL A 348 -10.52 0.27 -20.80
C VAL A 348 -9.06 0.53 -20.52
N THR A 349 -8.66 1.80 -20.56
CA THR A 349 -7.31 2.24 -20.20
C THR A 349 -7.36 2.81 -18.79
N VAL A 350 -6.62 2.20 -17.86
CA VAL A 350 -6.54 2.62 -16.46
C VAL A 350 -5.18 3.28 -16.25
N THR A 351 -5.18 4.56 -15.90
CA THR A 351 -3.98 5.34 -15.58
C THR A 351 -4.04 5.89 -14.17
N LYS A 352 -2.89 6.10 -13.55
CA LYS A 352 -2.76 6.75 -12.25
C LYS A 352 -2.66 8.26 -12.41
N ASP A 353 -3.52 8.97 -11.68
CA ASP A 353 -3.39 10.42 -11.50
C ASP A 353 -2.27 10.69 -10.48
N ALA A 354 -1.21 11.35 -10.93
CA ALA A 354 -0.01 11.58 -10.14
C ALA A 354 -0.20 12.60 -9.00
N ALA A 355 -1.21 13.46 -9.07
CA ALA A 355 -1.49 14.49 -8.06
C ALA A 355 -2.35 13.95 -6.91
N THR A 356 -3.25 13.03 -7.20
CA THR A 356 -4.23 12.49 -6.24
C THR A 356 -3.94 11.05 -5.80
N ASN A 357 -2.99 10.37 -6.42
CA ASN A 357 -2.71 8.94 -6.23
C ASN A 357 -3.93 8.03 -6.55
N ALA A 358 -4.94 8.53 -7.27
CA ALA A 358 -6.13 7.78 -7.65
C ALA A 358 -6.01 7.18 -9.06
N LEU A 359 -6.64 6.04 -9.31
CA LEU A 359 -6.76 5.48 -10.65
C LEU A 359 -7.94 6.12 -11.40
N LYS A 360 -7.78 6.22 -12.72
CA LYS A 360 -8.80 6.72 -13.65
C LYS A 360 -8.97 5.75 -14.81
N ALA A 361 -10.17 5.22 -14.99
CA ALA A 361 -10.54 4.43 -16.16
C ALA A 361 -11.08 5.33 -17.29
N ALA A 362 -10.63 5.08 -18.51
CA ALA A 362 -11.18 5.65 -19.74
C ALA A 362 -11.63 4.53 -20.68
N VAL A 363 -12.88 4.58 -21.13
CA VAL A 363 -13.49 3.58 -22.02
C VAL A 363 -13.43 4.05 -23.48
N GLU A 364 -12.96 3.18 -24.35
CA GLU A 364 -12.87 3.36 -25.80
C GLU A 364 -13.56 2.19 -26.52
N TYR A 365 -14.23 2.45 -27.64
CA TYR A 365 -14.91 1.43 -28.46
C TYR A 365 -14.34 1.45 -29.89
N PRO A 366 -13.21 0.77 -30.17
CA PRO A 366 -12.47 0.93 -31.44
C PRO A 366 -13.27 0.60 -32.71
N ALA A 367 -14.23 -0.34 -32.62
CA ALA A 367 -15.11 -0.74 -33.71
C ALA A 367 -16.53 -0.12 -33.60
N GLY A 368 -16.70 0.89 -32.73
CA GLY A 368 -18.01 1.41 -32.33
C GLY A 368 -18.72 0.51 -31.31
N ASN A 369 -19.76 1.04 -30.66
CA ASN A 369 -20.52 0.37 -29.61
C ASN A 369 -21.98 0.04 -29.99
N VAL A 370 -22.31 0.01 -31.29
CA VAL A 370 -23.67 -0.28 -31.77
C VAL A 370 -23.73 -1.66 -32.42
N PHE A 371 -24.53 -2.56 -31.86
CA PHE A 371 -24.92 -3.83 -32.49
C PHE A 371 -26.15 -3.59 -33.37
N LYS A 372 -26.10 -4.00 -34.65
CA LYS A 372 -27.15 -3.71 -35.65
C LYS A 372 -27.69 -4.99 -36.28
N ASN A 373 -28.98 -5.25 -36.05
CA ASN A 373 -29.65 -6.41 -36.63
C ASN A 373 -30.70 -5.97 -37.65
N SER A 374 -31.10 -6.90 -38.51
CA SER A 374 -32.23 -6.73 -39.42
C SER A 374 -33.19 -7.90 -39.30
N PHE A 375 -34.47 -7.62 -39.52
CA PHE A 375 -35.53 -8.59 -39.69
C PHE A 375 -36.06 -8.52 -41.12
N LYS A 376 -36.13 -9.67 -41.81
CA LYS A 376 -36.97 -9.87 -42.99
C LYS A 376 -37.78 -11.15 -42.76
N ALA A 377 -39.11 -11.03 -42.78
CA ALA A 377 -39.97 -12.20 -42.70
C ALA A 377 -39.71 -13.16 -43.88
N PRO A 378 -39.69 -14.48 -43.66
CA PRO A 378 -39.69 -15.43 -44.77
C PRO A 378 -41.02 -15.32 -45.53
N ALA A 379 -40.99 -15.63 -46.83
CA ALA A 379 -42.20 -15.71 -47.63
C ALA A 379 -43.11 -16.82 -47.10
N VAL A 380 -44.42 -16.59 -47.08
CA VAL A 380 -45.42 -17.60 -46.71
C VAL A 380 -46.16 -18.09 -47.94
N GLU A 381 -46.44 -19.39 -48.00
CA GLU A 381 -47.21 -19.99 -49.09
C GLU A 381 -48.68 -20.19 -48.71
N ALA A 382 -49.57 -20.01 -49.68
CA ALA A 382 -50.97 -20.41 -49.60
C ALA A 382 -51.34 -21.29 -50.80
N THR A 383 -52.10 -22.35 -50.55
CA THR A 383 -52.65 -23.21 -51.61
C THR A 383 -54.11 -22.87 -51.84
N ILE A 384 -54.43 -22.37 -53.03
CA ILE A 384 -55.80 -22.15 -53.50
C ILE A 384 -56.28 -23.43 -54.17
N GLU A 385 -57.44 -23.95 -53.76
CA GLU A 385 -57.93 -25.26 -54.21
C GLU A 385 -59.32 -25.15 -54.87
N ALA A 386 -59.55 -26.04 -55.84
CA ALA A 386 -60.84 -26.25 -56.48
C ALA A 386 -61.01 -27.73 -56.85
N THR A 387 -62.26 -28.14 -57.09
CA THR A 387 -62.62 -29.49 -57.56
C THR A 387 -63.22 -29.41 -58.94
N LYS A 388 -62.78 -30.28 -59.85
CA LYS A 388 -63.39 -30.53 -61.15
C LYS A 388 -64.26 -31.77 -61.10
N LYS A 389 -65.46 -31.67 -61.66
CA LYS A 389 -66.36 -32.79 -61.96
C LYS A 389 -66.65 -32.83 -63.46
N LEU A 390 -66.85 -34.05 -63.96
CA LEU A 390 -67.37 -34.33 -65.30
C LEU A 390 -68.58 -35.23 -65.16
N GLU A 391 -69.74 -34.78 -65.64
CA GLU A 391 -70.96 -35.58 -65.70
C GLU A 391 -71.04 -36.32 -67.04
N GLY A 392 -71.55 -37.55 -67.04
CA GLY A 392 -71.78 -38.34 -68.26
C GLY A 392 -70.54 -39.05 -68.85
N LYS A 393 -69.34 -38.83 -68.31
CA LYS A 393 -68.08 -39.47 -68.71
C LYS A 393 -67.11 -39.51 -67.53
N GLU A 394 -66.19 -40.47 -67.52
CA GLU A 394 -65.12 -40.54 -66.51
C GLU A 394 -64.14 -39.37 -66.66
N LEU A 395 -63.74 -38.77 -65.53
CA LEU A 395 -62.79 -37.66 -65.51
C LEU A 395 -61.36 -38.19 -65.61
N ALA A 396 -60.71 -38.00 -66.75
CA ALA A 396 -59.28 -38.26 -66.89
C ALA A 396 -58.45 -37.18 -66.18
N ALA A 397 -57.28 -37.55 -65.67
CA ALA A 397 -56.27 -36.60 -65.25
C ALA A 397 -55.83 -35.70 -66.43
N ASP A 398 -55.44 -34.47 -66.12
CA ASP A 398 -54.94 -33.47 -67.07
C ASP A 398 -55.89 -33.04 -68.20
N ALA A 399 -57.18 -33.42 -68.10
CA ALA A 399 -58.21 -33.18 -69.11
C ALA A 399 -58.63 -31.71 -69.24
N TYR A 400 -58.79 -31.01 -68.11
CA TYR A 400 -59.25 -29.61 -68.07
C TYR A 400 -58.20 -28.69 -67.46
N THR A 401 -58.10 -27.48 -68.00
CA THR A 401 -57.13 -26.45 -67.58
C THR A 401 -57.86 -25.29 -66.93
N PHE A 402 -57.31 -24.78 -65.83
CA PHE A 402 -57.87 -23.73 -65.00
C PHE A 402 -56.89 -22.56 -64.92
N GLU A 403 -57.40 -21.34 -65.05
CA GLU A 403 -56.62 -20.11 -64.99
C GLU A 403 -56.90 -19.39 -63.67
N LEU A 404 -55.87 -19.19 -62.85
CA LEU A 404 -55.93 -18.27 -61.72
C LEU A 404 -55.53 -16.88 -62.21
N LYS A 405 -56.40 -15.89 -62.04
CA LYS A 405 -56.20 -14.52 -62.52
C LYS A 405 -56.09 -13.54 -61.37
N GLU A 406 -55.11 -12.63 -61.42
CA GLU A 406 -55.00 -11.48 -60.50
C GLU A 406 -55.16 -10.20 -61.33
N LYS A 407 -56.11 -9.33 -60.95
CA LYS A 407 -56.43 -8.07 -61.68
C LYS A 407 -56.69 -8.30 -63.19
N GLY A 408 -57.24 -9.46 -63.55
CA GLY A 408 -57.57 -9.87 -64.93
C GLY A 408 -56.43 -10.54 -65.71
N ALA A 409 -55.19 -10.53 -65.22
CA ALA A 409 -54.06 -11.22 -65.85
C ALA A 409 -53.92 -12.66 -65.29
N VAL A 410 -53.63 -13.64 -66.15
CA VAL A 410 -53.34 -15.02 -65.71
C VAL A 410 -52.02 -15.04 -64.96
N VAL A 411 -52.05 -15.46 -63.69
CA VAL A 411 -50.87 -15.54 -62.80
C VAL A 411 -50.43 -16.96 -62.50
N ALA A 412 -51.28 -17.96 -62.78
CA ALA A 412 -50.95 -19.38 -62.79
C ALA A 412 -51.98 -20.17 -63.62
N GLU A 413 -51.55 -21.28 -64.20
CA GLU A 413 -52.44 -22.31 -64.78
C GLU A 413 -52.24 -23.62 -64.00
N ALA A 414 -53.32 -24.40 -63.86
CA ALA A 414 -53.29 -25.74 -63.28
C ALA A 414 -54.26 -26.65 -64.03
N LYS A 415 -54.14 -27.95 -63.82
CA LYS A 415 -55.04 -28.97 -64.37
C LYS A 415 -55.67 -29.81 -63.27
N ASN A 416 -56.73 -30.55 -63.59
CA ASN A 416 -57.33 -31.50 -62.66
C ASN A 416 -56.51 -32.81 -62.54
N THR A 417 -56.42 -33.35 -61.32
CA THR A 417 -56.05 -34.76 -61.12
C THR A 417 -57.19 -35.70 -61.55
N ALA A 418 -56.97 -37.02 -61.53
CA ALA A 418 -58.02 -38.01 -61.81
C ALA A 418 -59.20 -37.92 -60.81
N GLU A 419 -58.91 -37.58 -59.55
CA GLU A 419 -59.88 -37.32 -58.48
C GLU A 419 -60.56 -35.95 -58.61
N GLY A 420 -60.17 -35.16 -59.61
CA GLY A 420 -60.71 -33.83 -59.87
C GLY A 420 -60.04 -32.69 -59.10
N LYS A 421 -59.05 -32.94 -58.24
CA LYS A 421 -58.40 -31.85 -57.48
C LYS A 421 -57.63 -30.92 -58.41
N VAL A 422 -57.78 -29.62 -58.20
CA VAL A 422 -57.00 -28.53 -58.82
C VAL A 422 -56.39 -27.70 -57.69
N ALA A 423 -55.10 -27.38 -57.77
CA ALA A 423 -54.40 -26.63 -56.73
C ALA A 423 -53.41 -25.63 -57.32
N PHE A 424 -53.35 -24.43 -56.73
CA PHE A 424 -52.42 -23.36 -57.09
C PHE A 424 -51.66 -22.92 -55.84
N VAL A 425 -50.34 -23.11 -55.82
CA VAL A 425 -49.48 -22.58 -54.75
C VAL A 425 -49.07 -21.16 -55.10
N ARG A 426 -49.24 -20.23 -54.16
CA ARG A 426 -48.80 -18.83 -54.26
C ARG A 426 -47.94 -18.48 -53.05
N SER A 427 -46.82 -17.81 -53.28
CA SER A 427 -45.90 -17.32 -52.24
C SER A 427 -46.05 -15.81 -52.07
N PHE A 428 -45.96 -15.33 -50.84
CA PHE A 428 -46.19 -13.94 -50.45
C PHE A 428 -45.07 -13.43 -49.54
N GLU A 429 -44.38 -12.36 -49.95
CA GLU A 429 -43.26 -11.74 -49.20
C GLU A 429 -43.70 -10.61 -48.25
N GLU A 430 -44.95 -10.13 -48.35
CA GLU A 430 -45.47 -8.99 -47.59
C GLU A 430 -46.89 -9.29 -47.07
N ALA A 431 -47.28 -8.62 -45.98
CA ALA A 431 -48.65 -8.68 -45.46
C ALA A 431 -49.61 -7.87 -46.37
N GLY A 432 -50.80 -8.41 -46.62
CA GLY A 432 -51.72 -7.83 -47.60
C GLY A 432 -52.94 -8.70 -47.86
N THR A 433 -53.86 -8.20 -48.69
CA THR A 433 -55.01 -8.97 -49.16
C THR A 433 -54.95 -9.06 -50.68
N HIS A 434 -54.87 -10.29 -51.18
CA HIS A 434 -54.78 -10.60 -52.60
C HIS A 434 -56.08 -11.25 -53.05
N THR A 435 -56.68 -10.73 -54.11
CA THR A 435 -57.94 -11.25 -54.67
C THR A 435 -57.72 -11.78 -56.06
N TYR A 436 -58.12 -13.03 -56.25
CA TYR A 436 -57.99 -13.81 -57.47
C TYR A 436 -59.35 -14.17 -58.04
N THR A 437 -59.44 -14.25 -59.36
CA THR A 437 -60.55 -14.86 -60.09
C THR A 437 -60.08 -16.19 -60.64
N LEU A 438 -60.73 -17.27 -60.25
CA LEU A 438 -60.46 -18.62 -60.75
C LEU A 438 -61.52 -18.99 -61.79
N VAL A 439 -61.07 -19.44 -62.96
CA VAL A 439 -61.94 -19.84 -64.09
C VAL A 439 -61.45 -21.13 -64.74
N GLU A 440 -62.36 -21.85 -65.38
CA GLU A 440 -62.01 -22.92 -66.32
C GLU A 440 -61.74 -22.35 -67.72
N LYS A 441 -60.71 -22.88 -68.39
CA LYS A 441 -60.37 -22.55 -69.77
C LYS A 441 -61.30 -23.33 -70.69
N VAL A 442 -62.21 -22.62 -71.37
CA VAL A 442 -63.16 -23.22 -72.33
C VAL A 442 -62.40 -23.92 -73.45
N GLY A 443 -62.59 -25.23 -73.58
CA GLY A 443 -61.98 -26.05 -74.62
C GLY A 443 -62.85 -26.21 -75.87
N THR A 444 -62.47 -27.16 -76.74
CA THR A 444 -63.12 -27.42 -78.03
C THR A 444 -63.55 -28.88 -78.21
N GLU A 445 -63.62 -29.68 -77.13
CA GLU A 445 -64.04 -31.08 -77.20
C GLU A 445 -65.54 -31.17 -77.55
N GLU A 446 -65.87 -31.89 -78.63
CA GLU A 446 -67.26 -32.03 -79.08
C GLU A 446 -68.07 -32.87 -78.08
N GLY A 447 -69.27 -32.39 -77.76
CA GLY A 447 -70.15 -32.99 -76.75
C GLY A 447 -69.89 -32.55 -75.31
N ILE A 448 -68.87 -31.73 -75.02
CA ILE A 448 -68.64 -31.14 -73.69
C ILE A 448 -69.27 -29.76 -73.57
N GLU A 449 -70.19 -29.60 -72.62
CA GLU A 449 -70.59 -28.30 -72.08
C GLU A 449 -69.61 -27.91 -70.97
N TYR A 450 -68.83 -26.84 -71.23
CA TYR A 450 -67.81 -26.31 -70.30
C TYR A 450 -68.41 -25.36 -69.27
N ASP A 451 -67.95 -25.47 -68.03
CA ASP A 451 -68.25 -24.51 -66.98
C ASP A 451 -67.65 -23.13 -67.31
N LYS A 452 -68.45 -22.08 -67.13
CA LYS A 452 -68.09 -20.68 -67.40
C LYS A 452 -68.25 -19.79 -66.17
N THR A 453 -68.46 -20.39 -65.00
CA THR A 453 -68.51 -19.66 -63.74
C THR A 453 -67.15 -19.04 -63.43
N GLU A 454 -67.16 -17.84 -62.84
CA GLU A 454 -65.96 -17.20 -62.30
C GLU A 454 -66.06 -17.23 -60.77
N HIS A 455 -65.04 -17.74 -60.10
CA HIS A 455 -65.00 -17.84 -58.65
C HIS A 455 -63.97 -16.88 -58.05
N THR A 456 -64.43 -15.99 -57.16
CA THR A 456 -63.56 -15.08 -56.43
C THR A 456 -62.95 -15.77 -55.20
N VAL A 457 -61.63 -15.77 -55.13
CA VAL A 457 -60.82 -16.28 -54.02
C VAL A 457 -60.01 -15.14 -53.42
N THR A 458 -59.99 -15.03 -52.10
CA THR A 458 -59.19 -14.03 -51.38
C THR A 458 -58.18 -14.70 -50.48
N VAL A 459 -56.91 -14.36 -50.65
CA VAL A 459 -55.83 -14.73 -49.73
C VAL A 459 -55.49 -13.53 -48.86
N THR A 460 -55.67 -13.67 -47.55
CA THR A 460 -55.28 -12.65 -46.56
C THR A 460 -53.98 -13.09 -45.90
N VAL A 461 -52.94 -12.27 -46.02
CA VAL A 461 -51.63 -12.46 -45.39
C VAL A 461 -51.51 -11.46 -44.25
N VAL A 462 -51.30 -11.95 -43.03
CA VAL A 462 -51.11 -11.12 -41.83
C VAL A 462 -49.75 -11.40 -41.20
N ALA A 463 -49.12 -10.35 -40.69
CA ALA A 463 -47.95 -10.46 -39.82
C ALA A 463 -48.40 -10.66 -38.36
N ASP A 464 -47.71 -11.52 -37.62
CA ASP A 464 -47.87 -11.63 -36.16
C ASP A 464 -47.10 -10.53 -35.40
N ASP A 465 -47.15 -10.57 -34.07
CA ASP A 465 -46.45 -9.60 -33.18
C ASP A 465 -44.91 -9.62 -33.35
N GLN A 466 -44.35 -10.68 -33.95
CA GLN A 466 -42.92 -10.81 -34.28
C GLN A 466 -42.62 -10.45 -35.74
N GLY A 467 -43.64 -10.08 -36.54
CA GLY A 467 -43.54 -9.74 -37.94
C GLY A 467 -43.54 -10.93 -38.90
N LEU A 468 -43.76 -12.17 -38.42
CA LEU A 468 -43.78 -13.36 -39.27
C LEU A 468 -45.12 -13.48 -40.00
N LEU A 469 -45.08 -13.88 -41.27
CA LEU A 469 -46.26 -13.92 -42.13
C LEU A 469 -47.04 -15.23 -42.00
N THR A 470 -48.37 -15.12 -41.92
CA THR A 470 -49.31 -16.24 -42.05
C THR A 470 -50.33 -15.92 -43.13
N ALA A 471 -50.64 -16.90 -43.99
CA ALA A 471 -51.59 -16.73 -45.09
C ALA A 471 -52.86 -17.58 -44.88
N LYS A 472 -54.02 -16.99 -45.18
CA LYS A 472 -55.32 -17.66 -45.09
C LYS A 472 -56.11 -17.49 -46.39
N VAL A 473 -56.50 -18.60 -46.99
CA VAL A 473 -57.39 -18.63 -48.17
C VAL A 473 -58.85 -18.55 -47.71
N SER A 474 -59.67 -17.82 -48.49
CA SER A 474 -61.11 -17.67 -48.28
C SER A 474 -61.83 -17.58 -49.62
N TYR A 475 -63.05 -18.11 -49.68
CA TYR A 475 -63.88 -18.19 -50.88
C TYR A 475 -65.15 -17.34 -50.67
N ALA A 476 -65.62 -16.65 -51.72
CA ALA A 476 -66.67 -15.63 -51.61
C ALA A 476 -67.95 -16.09 -50.87
N ASP A 477 -68.39 -17.33 -51.10
CA ASP A 477 -69.59 -17.92 -50.48
C ASP A 477 -69.30 -18.86 -49.29
N GLY A 478 -68.04 -18.91 -48.82
CA GLY A 478 -67.59 -19.82 -47.76
C GLY A 478 -67.60 -21.32 -48.15
N LYS A 479 -67.83 -21.63 -49.44
CA LYS A 479 -67.85 -22.99 -49.99
C LYS A 479 -66.59 -23.23 -50.84
N GLU A 480 -66.16 -24.48 -50.90
CA GLU A 480 -65.14 -24.93 -51.85
C GLU A 480 -65.59 -24.68 -53.30
N VAL A 481 -64.63 -24.31 -54.15
CA VAL A 481 -64.90 -24.07 -55.58
C VAL A 481 -65.07 -25.40 -56.30
N VAL A 482 -66.17 -25.55 -57.05
CA VAL A 482 -66.46 -26.77 -57.82
C VAL A 482 -66.90 -26.40 -59.23
N PHE A 483 -66.06 -26.73 -60.22
CA PHE A 483 -66.39 -26.61 -61.65
C PHE A 483 -67.00 -27.92 -62.14
N THR A 484 -68.09 -27.87 -62.92
CA THR A 484 -68.79 -29.07 -63.42
C THR A 484 -69.00 -28.99 -64.93
N ASN A 485 -68.30 -29.85 -65.68
CA ASN A 485 -68.57 -30.04 -67.11
C ASN A 485 -69.59 -31.15 -67.30
N LYS A 486 -70.29 -31.11 -68.44
CA LYS A 486 -71.27 -32.13 -68.80
C LYS A 486 -70.99 -32.68 -70.20
N TYR A 487 -70.77 -33.99 -70.27
CA TYR A 487 -70.64 -34.71 -71.53
C TYR A 487 -72.01 -35.19 -72.03
N THR A 488 -72.22 -35.02 -73.33
CA THR A 488 -73.35 -35.59 -74.09
C THR A 488 -72.83 -36.26 -75.34
N VAL A 489 -73.35 -37.44 -75.67
CA VAL A 489 -72.94 -38.19 -76.86
C VAL A 489 -73.39 -37.43 -78.11
N PRO A 490 -72.48 -37.03 -79.03
CA PRO A 490 -72.86 -36.35 -80.26
C PRO A 490 -73.78 -37.21 -81.13
N THR A 491 -74.92 -36.66 -81.57
CA THR A 491 -75.81 -37.34 -82.53
C THR A 491 -75.16 -37.37 -83.92
N PRO A 492 -75.05 -38.55 -84.57
CA PRO A 492 -74.38 -38.67 -85.86
C PRO A 492 -75.19 -38.01 -87.00
N THR A 493 -74.52 -37.15 -87.77
CA THR A 493 -75.06 -36.56 -89.00
C THR A 493 -75.05 -37.60 -90.13
N PRO A 494 -76.10 -37.76 -90.97
CA PRO A 494 -76.14 -38.81 -92.00
C PRO A 494 -75.15 -38.58 -93.15
N GLU A 495 -74.37 -39.60 -93.50
CA GLU A 495 -73.49 -39.59 -94.69
C GLU A 495 -74.28 -39.75 -96.01
N PRO A 496 -73.84 -39.11 -97.12
CA PRO A 496 -74.46 -39.27 -98.43
C PRO A 496 -73.97 -40.53 -99.18
N ASN A 497 -74.93 -41.31 -99.67
CA ASN A 497 -74.78 -42.60 -100.36
C ASN A 497 -74.11 -42.50 -101.77
N PRO A 498 -73.10 -43.34 -102.09
CA PRO A 498 -72.61 -43.57 -103.45
C PRO A 498 -72.80 -45.02 -103.97
N ASN A 499 -73.16 -45.17 -105.25
CA ASN A 499 -73.21 -46.42 -106.02
C ASN A 499 -73.16 -46.08 -107.53
N PRO A 500 -72.69 -46.93 -108.48
CA PRO A 500 -72.12 -48.28 -108.37
C PRO A 500 -70.68 -48.47 -108.94
N ALA A 501 -70.12 -49.66 -108.71
CA ALA A 501 -68.87 -50.16 -109.32
C ALA A 501 -69.03 -50.52 -110.82
N PRO A 502 -67.92 -50.86 -111.53
CA PRO A 502 -67.71 -52.30 -111.77
C PRO A 502 -66.26 -52.82 -111.90
N ASN A 503 -66.19 -54.16 -111.86
CA ASN A 503 -65.26 -55.10 -112.53
C ASN A 503 -64.07 -55.71 -111.75
N ASN A 504 -64.10 -57.05 -111.71
CA ASN A 504 -63.12 -58.02 -111.23
C ASN A 504 -62.80 -58.99 -112.38
N PRO A 505 -61.61 -59.59 -112.48
CA PRO A 505 -61.56 -61.07 -112.39
C PRO A 505 -60.25 -61.67 -111.81
N GLY A 506 -60.34 -62.87 -111.20
CA GLY A 506 -59.27 -63.87 -111.32
C GLY A 506 -58.71 -64.52 -110.04
N THR A 507 -59.17 -65.74 -109.78
CA THR A 507 -58.76 -66.77 -108.80
C THR A 507 -57.26 -67.13 -108.64
N THR A 508 -56.85 -67.39 -107.38
CA THR A 508 -56.05 -68.52 -106.79
C THR A 508 -55.18 -69.48 -107.67
N PRO A 509 -54.08 -70.11 -107.15
CA PRO A 509 -53.97 -70.73 -105.80
C PRO A 509 -52.61 -70.67 -105.02
N ASP A 510 -52.66 -71.25 -103.81
CA ASP A 510 -51.64 -71.55 -102.76
C ASP A 510 -50.42 -72.37 -103.27
N PRO A 511 -49.20 -72.28 -102.66
CA PRO A 511 -48.90 -72.96 -101.38
C PRO A 511 -48.03 -72.20 -100.34
N ALA A 512 -48.18 -72.63 -99.08
CA ALA A 512 -47.36 -72.35 -97.87
C ALA A 512 -45.93 -73.02 -97.92
N PRO A 513 -45.07 -73.06 -96.85
CA PRO A 513 -45.24 -72.60 -95.44
C PRO A 513 -44.00 -72.00 -94.68
N THR A 514 -44.27 -71.36 -93.51
CA THR A 514 -43.54 -71.37 -92.18
C THR A 514 -42.01 -71.15 -92.04
N PRO A 515 -41.47 -70.72 -90.85
CA PRO A 515 -42.09 -70.75 -89.51
C PRO A 515 -42.03 -69.49 -88.62
N ASP A 516 -43.03 -69.45 -87.73
CA ASP A 516 -43.18 -68.67 -86.48
C ASP A 516 -42.38 -69.36 -85.33
N PRO A 517 -42.10 -68.74 -84.15
CA PRO A 517 -43.13 -68.55 -83.11
C PRO A 517 -43.04 -67.23 -82.28
N THR A 518 -44.20 -66.56 -82.13
CA THR A 518 -44.93 -66.24 -80.85
C THR A 518 -44.25 -66.47 -79.48
N PRO A 519 -44.61 -65.75 -78.35
CA PRO A 519 -45.96 -65.20 -78.05
C PRO A 519 -46.09 -63.82 -77.29
N ASN A 520 -47.32 -63.27 -77.33
CA ASN A 520 -48.05 -62.40 -76.37
C ASN A 520 -47.42 -61.20 -75.59
N ASN A 521 -47.90 -59.98 -75.93
CA ASN A 521 -48.73 -59.02 -75.15
C ASN A 521 -48.94 -59.24 -73.61
N PRO A 522 -49.19 -58.21 -72.73
CA PRO A 522 -49.45 -56.76 -72.96
C PRO A 522 -48.70 -55.71 -72.09
N GLY A 523 -48.81 -54.40 -72.44
CA GLY A 523 -48.77 -53.31 -71.42
C GLY A 523 -48.20 -51.91 -71.80
N THR A 524 -49.08 -50.97 -72.20
CA THR A 524 -49.09 -49.50 -71.90
C THR A 524 -47.82 -48.61 -71.87
N ASN A 525 -47.71 -47.71 -72.87
CA ASN A 525 -47.74 -46.20 -72.84
C ASN A 525 -46.86 -45.34 -71.84
N PRO A 526 -46.63 -44.02 -72.05
CA PRO A 526 -45.28 -43.54 -72.41
C PRO A 526 -44.82 -42.18 -71.79
N THR A 527 -43.53 -41.83 -71.92
CA THR A 527 -43.07 -40.47 -72.30
C THR A 527 -41.56 -40.40 -72.56
N PRO A 528 -41.13 -39.72 -73.63
CA PRO A 528 -39.88 -38.97 -73.70
C PRO A 528 -40.12 -37.52 -74.18
N GLY A 529 -39.24 -36.53 -73.95
CA GLY A 529 -37.90 -36.53 -73.37
C GLY A 529 -36.94 -35.68 -74.23
N THR A 530 -35.88 -35.12 -73.64
CA THR A 530 -34.57 -34.72 -74.25
C THR A 530 -33.74 -33.96 -73.20
N GLU A 531 -32.41 -33.99 -73.08
CA GLU A 531 -31.29 -34.91 -73.42
C GLU A 531 -29.96 -34.22 -72.90
N PRO A 532 -28.72 -34.73 -73.11
CA PRO A 532 -27.79 -35.22 -72.08
C PRO A 532 -26.69 -34.18 -71.69
N THR A 533 -25.51 -34.44 -71.07
CA THR A 533 -24.58 -35.60 -71.03
C THR A 533 -23.60 -35.47 -69.84
N ASP A 534 -23.44 -36.55 -69.04
CA ASP A 534 -22.19 -37.32 -68.77
C ASP A 534 -20.91 -36.62 -68.19
N PRO A 535 -19.94 -37.32 -67.53
CA PRO A 535 -19.90 -38.69 -66.96
C PRO A 535 -19.53 -38.79 -65.46
N GLY A 536 -19.69 -40.00 -64.91
CA GLY A 536 -18.60 -40.65 -64.15
C GLY A 536 -18.77 -40.85 -62.64
N GLN A 537 -18.90 -42.12 -62.22
CA GLN A 537 -18.79 -42.56 -60.83
C GLN A 537 -17.74 -43.70 -60.73
N LYS A 538 -16.97 -43.77 -59.63
CA LYS A 538 -16.10 -44.91 -59.32
C LYS A 538 -15.88 -45.09 -57.81
N GLU A 539 -15.48 -46.30 -57.44
CA GLU A 539 -15.51 -46.88 -56.09
C GLU A 539 -14.34 -46.46 -55.16
N ASP A 540 -14.46 -46.86 -53.88
CA ASP A 540 -13.50 -46.63 -52.78
C ASP A 540 -12.04 -47.05 -53.06
N PRO A 541 -11.08 -46.50 -52.29
CA PRO A 541 -10.33 -47.42 -51.42
C PRO A 541 -9.99 -46.90 -50.01
N LYS A 542 -9.91 -47.86 -49.07
CA LYS A 542 -9.44 -47.75 -47.68
C LYS A 542 -7.92 -47.53 -47.57
N PRO A 543 -7.47 -46.66 -46.64
CA PRO A 543 -6.46 -47.03 -45.62
C PRO A 543 -6.97 -46.67 -44.20
N ALA A 544 -7.00 -47.58 -43.21
CA ALA A 544 -5.88 -47.91 -42.32
C ALA A 544 -5.40 -46.71 -41.44
N PRO A 545 -5.61 -46.74 -40.10
CA PRO A 545 -5.26 -45.63 -39.21
C PRO A 545 -3.84 -45.74 -38.62
N PRO A 546 -3.19 -44.62 -38.25
CA PRO A 546 -2.10 -44.61 -37.27
C PRO A 546 -2.64 -44.49 -35.84
N ALA A 547 -1.94 -45.14 -34.91
CA ALA A 547 -2.32 -45.33 -33.51
C ALA A 547 -2.66 -44.05 -32.72
N THR A 548 -3.73 -44.11 -31.93
CA THR A 548 -3.87 -43.34 -30.70
C THR A 548 -2.99 -43.97 -29.61
N GLU A 549 -1.97 -43.26 -29.14
CA GLU A 549 -1.29 -43.62 -27.90
C GLU A 549 -2.21 -43.40 -26.69
N ASN A 550 -2.26 -44.40 -25.80
CA ASN A 550 -2.86 -44.25 -24.48
C ASN A 550 -1.93 -43.44 -23.57
N LYS A 551 -2.38 -42.26 -23.10
CA LYS A 551 -1.92 -41.70 -21.82
C LYS A 551 -2.87 -40.65 -21.25
N GLY A 552 -3.19 -40.76 -19.95
CA GLY A 552 -3.63 -39.60 -19.17
C GLY A 552 -5.12 -39.45 -18.84
N LYS A 553 -5.88 -40.53 -18.63
CA LYS A 553 -7.14 -40.41 -17.88
C LYS A 553 -6.81 -40.23 -16.39
N ALA A 554 -7.01 -39.02 -15.86
CA ALA A 554 -6.91 -38.74 -14.43
C ALA A 554 -8.32 -38.67 -13.82
N GLU A 555 -8.78 -39.79 -13.27
CA GLU A 555 -9.96 -39.81 -12.41
C GLU A 555 -9.55 -39.47 -10.97
N LEU A 556 -10.18 -38.45 -10.39
CA LEU A 556 -10.36 -38.34 -8.94
C LEU A 556 -11.58 -39.20 -8.57
N PRO A 557 -11.51 -40.01 -7.52
CA PRO A 557 -12.25 -39.64 -6.30
C PRO A 557 -11.62 -40.10 -4.96
N ASN A 558 -12.32 -39.76 -3.88
CA ASN A 558 -12.11 -40.09 -2.45
C ASN A 558 -11.03 -39.23 -1.75
N THR A 559 -11.27 -38.48 -0.66
CA THR A 559 -12.21 -38.53 0.50
C THR A 559 -12.03 -39.72 1.46
N GLY A 560 -11.41 -39.45 2.62
CA GLY A 560 -11.42 -40.37 3.77
C GLY A 560 -10.33 -40.06 4.81
N GLU A 561 -10.75 -39.96 6.08
CA GLU A 561 -9.94 -39.93 7.32
C GLU A 561 -9.01 -38.72 7.54
N ALA A 562 -9.13 -37.87 8.58
CA ALA A 562 -9.64 -37.95 9.96
C ALA A 562 -8.68 -38.56 11.00
N THR A 563 -7.97 -37.68 11.72
CA THR A 563 -7.40 -37.98 13.04
C THR A 563 -7.69 -36.83 14.00
N SER A 564 -8.55 -37.08 14.98
CA SER A 564 -8.73 -36.27 16.18
C SER A 564 -8.17 -37.05 17.36
N ILE A 565 -7.43 -36.39 18.26
CA ILE A 565 -7.23 -36.87 19.63
C ILE A 565 -7.42 -35.71 20.60
N LEU A 566 -8.29 -35.96 21.58
CA LEU A 566 -8.76 -35.03 22.58
C LEU A 566 -7.89 -35.03 23.85
N SER A 567 -8.29 -34.14 24.77
CA SER A 567 -8.10 -34.21 26.23
C SER A 567 -6.79 -33.64 26.79
N ALA A 568 -6.77 -33.03 27.98
CA ALA A 568 -7.81 -32.39 28.81
C ALA A 568 -7.11 -31.63 29.97
N LEU A 569 -7.90 -31.00 30.86
CA LEU A 569 -7.49 -30.31 32.10
C LEU A 569 -6.90 -28.90 31.87
N GLY A 570 -7.33 -27.86 32.59
CA GLY A 570 -8.43 -27.80 33.55
C GLY A 570 -8.68 -26.37 34.04
N PHE A 571 -9.93 -26.04 34.35
CA PHE A 571 -10.28 -24.78 35.02
C PHE A 571 -9.70 -24.75 36.44
N VAL A 572 -9.16 -23.60 36.85
CA VAL A 572 -9.07 -23.21 38.26
C VAL A 572 -9.65 -21.80 38.42
N VAL A 573 -10.49 -21.64 39.43
CA VAL A 573 -11.28 -20.44 39.73
C VAL A 573 -11.09 -20.12 41.22
N LEU A 574 -11.02 -18.81 41.55
CA LEU A 574 -11.16 -18.18 42.88
C LEU A 574 -10.13 -18.48 44.01
N ALA A 575 -9.40 -17.42 44.38
CA ALA A 575 -9.26 -16.85 45.75
C ALA A 575 -8.54 -15.49 45.59
N LEU A 576 -9.06 -14.28 45.83
CA LEU A 576 -9.80 -13.65 46.95
C LEU A 576 -9.00 -13.46 48.26
N SER A 577 -8.94 -12.18 48.70
CA SER A 577 -8.65 -11.63 50.05
C SER A 577 -7.21 -11.19 50.45
N GLY A 578 -7.14 -10.08 51.21
CA GLY A 578 -5.93 -9.46 51.80
C GLY A 578 -5.41 -8.21 51.06
N LEU A 579 -5.96 -6.99 51.15
CA LEU A 579 -6.39 -6.14 52.28
C LEU A 579 -5.22 -5.41 53.01
N VAL A 580 -5.43 -4.10 53.26
CA VAL A 580 -4.79 -3.20 54.26
C VAL A 580 -3.61 -2.29 53.83
N PHE A 581 -3.94 -0.99 53.72
CA PHE A 581 -3.18 0.23 54.10
C PHE A 581 -1.65 0.29 53.97
N PHE A 582 -1.18 1.37 53.32
CA PHE A 582 -0.53 2.43 54.09
C PHE A 582 -0.81 3.83 53.53
N VAL A 583 -1.59 4.62 54.28
CA VAL A 583 -1.61 6.08 54.12
C VAL A 583 -0.46 6.65 54.92
N LYS A 584 0.42 7.44 54.29
CA LYS A 584 1.21 8.43 55.03
C LYS A 584 1.31 9.73 54.22
N ARG A 585 0.87 10.81 54.86
CA ARG A 585 0.85 12.19 54.37
C ARG A 585 1.66 13.03 55.36
N LYS A 586 2.18 14.18 54.90
CA LYS A 586 3.14 15.09 55.55
C LYS A 586 4.61 14.66 55.38
N ALA A 587 5.55 15.59 55.24
CA ALA A 587 5.42 17.06 55.26
C ALA A 587 5.41 17.67 53.85
#